data_AF-A0A1C5W479-F1
#
_entry.id   AF-A0A1C5W479-F1
#
_cell.length_a   1.000
_cell.length_b   1.000
_cell.length_c   1.000
_cell.angle_alpha   90.00
_cell.angle_beta   90.00
_cell.angle_gamma   90.00
#
_symmetry.space_group_name_H-M   'P 1'
#
loop_
_entity.id
_entity.type
_entity.pdbx_description
1 polymer ?
#
loop_
_entity_poly.entity_id
_entity_poly.type
_entity_poly.pdbx_seq_one_letter_code
_entity_poly.pdbx_strand_id
1 'polypeptide(L)' 'MVIEVPGYEYFEARNIFSGSKGDFNFKILPDGEVMRVKTWMGRFCLEKSEVWQEQEFPISKDGFELMRKWLDTVYASI' A
#
# COMPACT_ATOMS: atom_id res chain seq x y z
N MET A 1 -9.83 9.71 -7.75
CA MET A 1 -9.47 8.44 -8.43
C MET A 1 -9.20 7.42 -7.34
N VAL A 2 -9.50 6.14 -7.58
CA VAL A 2 -9.41 5.10 -6.54
C VAL A 2 -8.29 4.12 -6.90
N ILE A 3 -7.38 3.88 -5.95
CA ILE A 3 -6.47 2.74 -5.96
C ILE A 3 -7.26 1.51 -5.47
N GLU A 4 -7.31 0.47 -6.29
CA GLU A 4 -7.98 -0.78 -5.92
C GLU A 4 -7.07 -1.67 -5.08
N VAL A 5 -7.59 -2.09 -3.94
CA VAL A 5 -6.94 -3.04 -3.02
C VAL A 5 -7.96 -4.10 -2.61
N PRO A 6 -7.53 -5.33 -2.27
CA PRO A 6 -8.40 -6.34 -1.68
C PRO A 6 -9.13 -5.84 -0.41
N GLY A 7 -10.19 -6.53 -0.03
CA GLY A 7 -10.90 -6.26 1.22
C GLY A 7 -10.00 -6.46 2.45
N TYR A 8 -10.41 -5.87 3.58
CA TYR A 8 -9.70 -5.95 4.86
C TYR A 8 -9.32 -7.38 5.26
N GLU A 9 -10.21 -8.35 5.02
CA GLU A 9 -10.03 -9.77 5.36
C GLU A 9 -8.79 -10.38 4.70
N TYR A 10 -8.38 -9.86 3.54
CA TYR A 10 -7.15 -10.28 2.86
C TYR A 10 -5.91 -9.99 3.72
N PHE A 11 -5.87 -8.81 4.36
CA PHE A 11 -4.75 -8.35 5.18
C PHE A 11 -4.84 -8.87 6.61
N GLU A 12 -6.05 -9.08 7.14
CA GLU A 12 -6.26 -9.79 8.41
C GLU A 12 -5.67 -11.20 8.35
N ALA A 13 -5.86 -11.89 7.22
CA ALA A 13 -5.24 -13.17 6.91
C ALA A 13 -3.73 -13.10 6.58
N ARG A 14 -3.10 -11.94 6.80
CA ARG A 14 -1.66 -11.70 6.65
C ARG A 14 -1.13 -11.90 5.22
N ASN A 15 -1.98 -11.73 4.20
CA ASN A 15 -1.56 -11.81 2.80
C ASN A 15 -0.87 -10.51 2.34
N ILE A 16 0.19 -10.67 1.54
CA ILE A 16 0.92 -9.56 0.93
C ILE A 16 0.23 -9.18 -0.38
N PHE A 17 0.06 -7.87 -0.60
CA PHE A 17 -0.48 -7.35 -1.86
C PHE A 17 0.48 -6.37 -2.52
N SER A 18 0.59 -6.43 -3.84
CA SER A 18 1.30 -5.44 -4.65
C SER A 18 0.41 -5.01 -5.81
N GLY A 19 0.33 -3.71 -6.04
CA GLY A 19 -0.43 -3.13 -7.13
C GLY A 19 0.33 -2.01 -7.83
N SER A 20 -0.15 -1.62 -9.01
CA SER A 20 0.41 -0.51 -9.77
C SER A 20 -0.66 0.22 -10.55
N LYS A 21 -0.37 1.47 -10.90
CA LYS A 21 -1.20 2.32 -11.75
C LYS A 21 -0.32 3.31 -12.51
N GLY A 22 -0.08 3.02 -13.79
CA GLY A 22 0.93 3.75 -14.56
C GLY A 22 2.32 3.55 -13.95
N ASP A 23 3.06 4.64 -13.74
CA ASP A 23 4.37 4.60 -13.09
C ASP A 23 4.30 4.51 -11.56
N PHE A 24 3.13 4.64 -10.95
CA PHE A 24 2.96 4.51 -9.51
C PHE A 24 2.82 3.05 -9.11
N ASN A 25 3.60 2.61 -8.14
CA ASN A 25 3.54 1.27 -7.61
C ASN A 25 3.45 1.30 -6.09
N PHE A 26 2.83 0.27 -5.53
CA PHE A 26 2.72 0.11 -4.08
C PHE A 26 2.74 -1.36 -3.66
N LYS A 27 3.16 -1.60 -2.42
CA LYS A 27 3.18 -2.92 -1.79
C LYS A 27 2.71 -2.77 -0.34
N ILE A 28 1.73 -3.59 0.04
CA ILE A 28 1.16 -3.66 1.39
C ILE A 28 1.64 -4.97 2.00
N LEU A 29 2.33 -4.85 3.13
CA LEU A 29 3.01 -5.93 3.84
C LEU A 29 2.43 -5.99 5.26
N PRO A 30 1.59 -6.98 5.58
CA PRO A 30 1.28 -7.28 6.98
C PRO A 30 2.58 -7.67 7.72
N ASP A 31 2.97 -6.88 8.72
CA ASP A 31 4.15 -7.09 9.55
C ASP A 31 3.76 -6.94 11.03
N GLY A 32 3.73 -8.05 11.76
CA GLY A 32 3.14 -8.07 13.09
C GLY A 32 1.69 -7.58 13.05
N GLU A 33 1.36 -6.57 13.86
CA GLU A 33 0.03 -5.99 14.01
C GLU A 33 -0.26 -4.80 13.08
N VAL A 34 0.62 -4.53 12.10
CA VAL A 34 0.48 -3.41 11.17
C VAL A 34 0.53 -3.84 9.71
N MET A 35 -0.13 -3.07 8.84
CA MET A 35 0.07 -3.04 7.39
C MET A 35 1.13 -1.99 7.09
N ARG A 36 2.34 -2.42 6.76
CA ARG A 36 3.40 -1.56 6.24
C ARG A 36 3.21 -1.38 4.74
N VAL A 37 2.98 -0.14 4.31
CA VAL A 37 2.75 0.21 2.92
C VAL A 37 3.94 0.99 2.38
N LYS A 38 4.50 0.52 1.27
CA LYS A 38 5.61 1.17 0.57
C LYS A 38 5.15 1.54 -0.83
N THR A 39 5.56 2.70 -1.31
CA THR A 39 5.29 3.17 -2.68
C THR A 39 6.59 3.51 -3.39
N TRP A 40 6.60 3.39 -4.72
CA TRP A 40 7.74 3.76 -5.56
C TRP A 40 7.27 4.10 -6.98
N MET A 41 8.13 4.80 -7.71
CA MET A 41 7.87 5.19 -9.10
C MET A 41 8.69 4.37 -10.10
N GLY A 42 8.13 4.15 -11.29
CA GLY A 42 8.80 3.54 -12.44
C GLY A 42 8.51 2.06 -12.65
N ARG A 43 9.27 1.44 -13.54
CA ARG A 43 8.98 0.08 -14.06
C ARG A 43 9.55 -1.08 -13.26
N PHE A 44 10.39 -0.81 -12.27
CA PHE A 44 11.09 -1.86 -11.52
C PHE A 44 10.29 -2.29 -10.29
N CYS A 45 10.54 -3.50 -9.79
CA CYS A 45 9.96 -3.96 -8.54
C CYS A 45 10.57 -3.23 -7.33
N LEU A 46 9.90 -3.28 -6.19
CA LEU A 46 10.32 -2.62 -4.94
C LEU A 46 11.80 -2.88 -4.59
N GLU A 47 12.28 -4.11 -4.77
CA GLU A 47 13.65 -4.51 -4.42
C GLU A 47 14.72 -3.83 -5.30
N LYS A 48 14.32 -3.24 -6.43
CA LYS A 48 15.18 -2.54 -7.39
C LYS A 48 14.82 -1.06 -7.53
N SER A 49 13.93 -0.56 -6.70
CA SER A 49 13.43 0.81 -6.73
C SER A 49 13.73 1.52 -5.42
N GLU A 50 13.86 2.84 -5.48
CA GLU A 50 13.90 3.67 -4.27
C GLU A 50 12.48 3.81 -3.71
N VAL A 51 12.33 3.60 -2.40
CA VAL A 51 11.05 3.83 -1.72
C VAL A 51 10.78 5.31 -1.70
N TRP A 52 9.65 5.72 -2.29
CA TRP A 52 9.24 7.11 -2.33
C TRP A 52 8.49 7.53 -1.07
N GLN A 53 7.52 6.72 -0.63
CA GLN A 53 6.80 6.92 0.62
C GLN A 53 6.60 5.59 1.35
N GLU A 54 6.63 5.63 2.67
CA GLU A 54 6.38 4.48 3.54
C GLU A 54 5.55 4.91 4.75
N GLN A 55 4.51 4.14 5.06
CA GLN A 55 3.70 4.35 6.25
C GLN A 55 3.12 3.03 6.79
N GLU A 56 2.85 3.00 8.09
CA GLU A 56 2.27 1.85 8.77
C GLU A 56 0.88 2.19 9.30
N PHE A 57 -0.04 1.23 9.19
CA PHE A 57 -1.40 1.32 9.69
C PHE A 57 -1.73 0.07 10.50
N PRO A 58 -2.48 0.16 11.61
CA PRO A 58 -2.89 -1.03 12.34
C PRO A 58 -3.68 -2.02 11.46
N ILE A 59 -3.52 -3.32 11.66
CA ILE A 59 -4.41 -4.34 11.07
C ILE A 59 -5.76 -4.26 11.80
N SER A 60 -6.58 -3.31 11.38
CA SER A 60 -7.95 -3.12 11.82
C SER A 60 -8.76 -2.51 10.68
N LYS A 61 -10.09 -2.51 10.79
CA LYS A 61 -10.97 -1.88 9.78
C LYS A 61 -10.69 -0.39 9.62
N ASP A 62 -10.44 0.31 10.74
CA ASP A 62 -10.11 1.74 10.72
C ASP A 62 -8.72 1.98 10.10
N GLY A 63 -7.74 1.15 10.46
CA GLY A 63 -6.40 1.22 9.87
C GLY A 63 -6.41 0.94 8.37
N PHE A 64 -7.26 0.02 7.91
CA PHE A 64 -7.48 -0.28 6.50
C PHE A 64 -8.07 0.92 5.74
N GLU A 65 -9.08 1.58 6.30
CA GLU A 65 -9.66 2.77 5.66
C GLU A 65 -8.69 3.96 5.64
N LEU A 66 -7.88 4.14 6.69
CA LEU A 66 -6.81 5.13 6.71
C LEU A 66 -5.74 4.83 5.65
N MET A 67 -5.34 3.56 5.53
CA MET A 67 -4.38 3.10 4.53
C MET A 67 -4.86 3.37 3.10
N ARG A 68 -6.14 3.08 2.80
CA ARG A 68 -6.75 3.37 1.50
C ARG A 68 -6.73 4.86 1.17
N LYS A 69 -7.17 5.70 2.12
CA LYS A 69 -7.16 7.16 1.96
C LYS A 69 -5.75 7.70 1.76
N TRP A 70 -4.77 7.14 2.47
CA TRP A 70 -3.37 7.52 2.31
C TRP A 70 -2.85 7.16 0.92
N LEU A 71 -3.10 5.94 0.42
CA LEU A 71 -2.71 5.53 -0.93
C LEU A 71 -3.30 6.45 -2.01
N ASP A 72 -4.59 6.78 -1.89
CA ASP A 72 -5.24 7.71 -2.82
C ASP A 72 -4.63 9.12 -2.75
N THR A 73 -4.23 9.57 -1.55
CA THR A 73 -3.59 10.88 -1.35
C THR A 73 -2.18 10.90 -1.94
N VAL A 74 -1.37 9.86 -1.70
CA VAL A 74 -0.03 9.73 -2.28
C VAL A 74 -0.12 9.71 -3.81
N TYR A 75 -1.04 8.90 -4.36
CA TYR A 75 -1.29 8.86 -5.80
C TYR A 75 -1.80 10.19 -6.38
N ALA A 76 -2.52 11.01 -5.62
CA ALA A 76 -2.98 12.32 -6.09
C ALA A 76 -1.88 13.41 -6.03
N SER A 77 -0.74 13.13 -5.39
CA SER A 77 0.37 14.08 -5.22
C SER A 77 1.49 13.96 -6.28
N ILE A 78 1.35 13.00 -7.20
CA ILE A 78 2.18 12.83 -8.41
C ILE A 78 1.50 13.48 -9.61
#